data_AF-A0A150JRA3-F1
#
_entry.id   AF-A0A150JRA3-F1
#
_cell.length_a   1.000
_cell.length_b   1.000
_cell.length_c   1.000
_cell.angle_alpha   90.00
_cell.angle_beta   90.00
_cell.angle_gamma   90.00
#
_symmetry.space_group_name_H-M   'P 1'
#
loop_
_entity.id
_entity.type
_entity.pdbx_description
1 polymer ?
#
loop_
_entity_poly.entity_id
_entity_poly.type
_entity_poly.pdbx_seq_one_letter_code
_entity_poly.pdbx_strand_id
1 'polypeptide(L)'
;MNQTVIFFLILSFLFNALSIFAIILLYLRQNRFARAEQNVNKMVKEIEDIFSVYLMELKEENDAFIKKMKAGRMKEAGPAEKAGPETEQPAPETKKPPETGETAGPKPDALIRTSANRAYRNAARQISGEQSEGQLQEEKSLLQKVNDLQQNGYTVDEIAQKLNKGRTEIELLLKFQTGRG
;
A
#
# COMPACT_ATOMS: atom_id res chain seq x y z
N MET A 1 47.74 39.29 47.76
CA MET A 1 48.06 38.73 46.42
C MET A 1 47.64 37.25 46.30
N ASN A 2 48.01 36.37 47.22
CA ASN A 2 47.74 34.93 47.07
C ASN A 2 46.24 34.56 47.04
N GLN A 3 45.40 35.23 47.84
CA GLN A 3 43.95 34.97 47.89
C GLN A 3 43.23 35.20 46.56
N THR A 4 43.59 36.26 45.81
CA THR A 4 43.00 36.53 44.49
C THR A 4 43.45 35.49 43.46
N VAL A 5 44.70 35.01 43.53
CA VAL A 5 45.19 33.93 42.66
C VAL A 5 44.44 32.61 42.94
N ILE A 6 44.23 32.26 44.23
CA ILE A 6 43.47 31.07 44.63
C ILE A 6 42.02 31.16 44.12
N PHE A 7 41.38 32.32 44.22
CA PHE A 7 40.05 32.55 43.65
C PHE A 7 39.99 32.30 42.14
N PHE A 8 40.95 32.82 41.37
CA PHE A 8 41.01 32.57 39.92
C PHE A 8 41.29 31.10 39.58
N LEU A 9 42.08 30.37 40.38
CA LEU A 9 42.31 28.94 40.19
C LEU A 9 41.03 28.12 40.43
N ILE A 10 40.27 28.41 41.49
CA ILE A 10 38.99 27.75 41.77
C ILE A 10 37.97 28.08 40.68
N LEU A 11 37.91 29.34 40.22
CA LEU A 11 37.02 29.76 39.15
C LEU A 11 37.35 29.06 37.82
N SER A 12 38.65 28.94 37.47
CA SER A 12 39.10 28.19 36.30
C SER A 12 38.73 26.70 36.40
N PHE A 13 38.95 26.07 37.56
CA PHE A 13 38.56 24.68 37.79
C PHE A 13 37.04 24.47 37.66
N LEU A 14 36.22 25.39 38.19
CA LEU A 14 34.77 25.37 38.06
C LEU A 14 34.32 25.48 36.59
N PHE A 15 34.91 26.40 35.81
CA PHE A 15 34.63 26.52 34.38
C PHE A 15 35.04 25.26 33.60
N ASN A 16 36.18 24.63 33.92
CA ASN A 16 36.57 23.36 33.31
C ASN A 16 35.57 22.23 33.63
N ALA A 17 35.11 22.13 34.87
CA ALA A 17 34.08 21.16 35.26
C ALA A 17 32.75 21.39 34.50
N LEU A 18 32.32 22.66 34.38
CA LEU A 18 31.16 23.06 33.57
C LEU A 18 31.33 22.72 32.09
N SER A 19 32.52 22.92 31.52
CA SER A 19 32.84 22.57 30.13
C SER A 19 32.77 21.05 29.89
N ILE A 20 33.33 20.24 30.79
CA ILE A 20 33.25 18.77 30.71
C ILE A 20 31.78 18.31 30.82
N PHE A 21 31.02 18.89 31.75
CA PHE A 21 29.59 18.60 31.88
C PHE A 21 28.80 18.96 30.61
N ALA A 22 29.06 20.12 30.00
CA ALA A 22 28.45 20.51 28.74
C ALA A 22 28.81 19.55 27.58
N ILE A 23 30.07 19.11 27.48
CA ILE A 23 30.51 18.10 26.51
C ILE A 23 29.75 16.79 26.69
N ILE A 24 29.59 16.32 27.93
CA ILE A 24 28.82 15.09 28.23
C ILE A 24 27.36 15.23 27.83
N LEU A 25 26.70 16.36 28.15
CA LEU A 25 25.31 16.62 27.74
C LEU A 25 25.14 16.65 26.22
N LEU A 26 26.09 17.26 25.50
CA LEU A 26 26.10 17.28 24.03
C LEU A 26 26.30 15.88 23.45
N TYR A 27 27.27 15.10 23.98
CA TYR A 27 27.54 13.73 23.55
C TYR A 27 26.31 12.81 23.74
N LEU A 28 25.65 12.87 24.89
CA LEU A 28 24.43 12.10 25.16
C LEU A 28 23.30 12.46 24.19
N ARG A 29 23.13 13.76 23.88
CA ARG A 29 22.14 14.23 22.90
C ARG A 29 22.50 13.79 21.47
N GLN A 30 23.77 13.87 21.09
CA GLN A 30 24.27 13.53 19.75
C GLN A 30 24.19 12.03 19.45
N ASN A 31 24.49 11.17 20.43
CA ASN A 31 24.38 9.71 20.33
C ASN A 31 22.93 9.26 19.97
N ARG A 32 21.90 10.01 20.42
CA ARG A 32 20.51 9.77 20.03
C ARG A 32 20.26 10.01 18.54
N PHE A 33 20.90 11.01 17.94
CA PHE A 33 20.80 11.29 16.51
C PHE A 33 21.58 10.27 15.67
N ALA A 34 22.78 9.87 16.10
CA ALA A 34 23.58 8.85 15.41
C ALA A 34 22.84 7.50 15.27
N ARG A 35 22.07 7.09 16.29
CA ARG A 35 21.22 5.89 16.21
C ARG A 35 20.05 6.04 15.24
N ALA A 36 19.46 7.24 15.14
CA ALA A 36 18.39 7.50 14.17
C ALA A 36 18.91 7.42 12.72
N GLU A 37 20.09 7.97 12.45
CA GLU A 37 20.77 7.89 11.15
C GLU A 37 21.08 6.44 10.74
N GLN A 38 21.57 5.61 11.68
CA GLN A 38 21.78 4.18 11.41
C GLN A 38 20.48 3.44 11.08
N ASN A 39 19.36 3.79 11.72
CA ASN A 39 18.06 3.18 11.41
C ASN A 39 17.55 3.60 10.03
N VAL A 40 17.74 4.87 9.63
CA VAL A 40 17.43 5.34 8.27
C VAL A 40 18.24 4.56 7.23
N ASN A 41 19.55 4.40 7.41
CA ASN A 41 20.40 3.65 6.47
C ASN A 41 20.05 2.15 6.36
N LYS A 42 19.48 1.54 7.40
CA LYS A 42 18.93 0.17 7.34
C LYS A 42 17.63 0.13 6.56
N MET A 43 16.70 1.03 6.89
CA MET A 43 15.39 1.14 6.25
C MET A 43 15.53 1.42 4.74
N VAL A 44 16.51 2.22 4.32
CA VAL A 44 16.80 2.44 2.88
C VAL A 44 17.15 1.13 2.17
N LYS A 45 17.97 0.25 2.77
CA LYS A 45 18.30 -1.05 2.17
C LYS A 45 17.11 -2.00 2.11
N GLU A 46 16.33 -2.06 3.18
CA GLU A 46 15.09 -2.84 3.22
C GLU A 46 14.11 -2.37 2.12
N ILE A 47 14.04 -1.07 1.87
CA ILE A 47 13.28 -0.46 0.78
C ILE A 47 13.86 -0.83 -0.60
N GLU A 48 15.19 -0.77 -0.79
CA GLU A 48 15.87 -1.19 -2.03
C GLU A 48 15.60 -2.66 -2.37
N ASP A 49 15.65 -3.56 -1.38
CA ASP A 49 15.35 -4.98 -1.54
C ASP A 49 13.88 -5.21 -1.93
N ILE A 50 12.94 -4.55 -1.24
CA ILE A 50 11.49 -4.64 -1.56
C ILE A 50 11.19 -4.10 -2.96
N PHE A 51 11.78 -2.94 -3.34
CA PHE A 51 11.62 -2.41 -4.70
C PHE A 51 12.23 -3.33 -5.75
N SER A 52 13.34 -4.02 -5.46
CA SER A 52 13.95 -4.97 -6.38
C SER A 52 13.03 -6.16 -6.67
N VAL A 53 12.38 -6.70 -5.63
CA VAL A 53 11.36 -7.76 -5.78
C VAL A 53 10.15 -7.23 -6.59
N TYR A 54 9.62 -6.07 -6.24
CA TYR A 54 8.45 -5.49 -6.91
C TYR A 54 8.71 -5.14 -8.39
N LEU A 55 9.89 -4.61 -8.73
CA LEU A 55 10.29 -4.35 -10.12
C LEU A 55 10.50 -5.65 -10.91
N MET A 56 10.94 -6.73 -10.26
CA MET A 56 11.03 -8.05 -10.88
C MET A 56 9.64 -8.62 -11.19
N GLU A 57 8.71 -8.56 -10.23
CA GLU A 57 7.31 -8.96 -10.43
C GLU A 57 6.64 -8.17 -11.57
N LEU A 58 6.73 -6.83 -11.55
CA LEU A 58 6.20 -5.98 -12.62
C LEU A 58 6.81 -6.26 -13.99
N LYS A 59 8.11 -6.58 -14.05
CA LYS A 59 8.77 -6.96 -15.31
C LYS A 59 8.25 -8.30 -15.80
N GLU A 60 8.13 -9.29 -14.94
CA GLU A 60 7.61 -10.62 -15.29
C GLU A 60 6.15 -10.54 -15.76
N GLU A 61 5.30 -9.76 -15.10
CA GLU A 61 3.92 -9.52 -15.54
C GLU A 61 3.85 -8.86 -16.92
N ASN A 62 4.68 -7.83 -17.16
CA ASN A 62 4.78 -7.19 -18.48
C ASN A 62 5.26 -8.18 -19.56
N ASP A 63 6.33 -8.95 -19.31
CA ASP A 63 6.84 -9.94 -20.26
C ASP A 63 5.79 -11.05 -20.52
N ALA A 64 5.07 -11.50 -19.50
CA ALA A 64 3.97 -12.45 -19.62
C ALA A 64 2.77 -11.87 -20.41
N PHE A 65 2.43 -10.60 -20.22
CA PHE A 65 1.40 -9.89 -20.98
C PHE A 65 1.79 -9.73 -22.45
N ILE A 66 3.02 -9.27 -22.74
CA ILE A 66 3.56 -9.16 -24.10
C ILE A 66 3.61 -10.54 -24.78
N LYS A 67 3.98 -11.60 -24.05
CA LYS A 67 3.96 -12.98 -24.57
C LYS A 67 2.54 -13.45 -24.92
N LYS A 68 1.54 -13.16 -24.06
CA LYS A 68 0.12 -13.46 -24.33
C LYS A 68 -0.39 -12.69 -25.56
N MET A 69 -0.08 -11.39 -25.69
CA MET A 69 -0.46 -10.61 -26.87
C MET A 69 0.20 -11.09 -28.16
N LYS A 70 1.50 -11.42 -28.14
CA LYS A 70 2.22 -11.98 -29.30
C LYS A 70 1.68 -13.35 -29.69
N ALA A 71 1.42 -14.23 -28.72
CA ALA A 71 0.82 -15.54 -28.96
C ALA A 71 -0.62 -15.45 -29.51
N GLY A 72 -1.40 -14.46 -29.06
CA GLY A 72 -2.71 -14.12 -29.63
C GLY A 72 -2.61 -13.76 -31.12
N ARG A 73 -1.73 -12.80 -31.47
CA ARG A 73 -1.50 -12.41 -32.87
C ARG A 73 -0.92 -13.54 -33.73
N MET A 74 -0.09 -14.42 -33.17
CA MET A 74 0.46 -15.57 -33.89
C MET A 74 -0.57 -16.70 -34.12
N LYS A 75 -1.61 -16.79 -33.30
CA LYS A 75 -2.73 -17.73 -33.52
C LYS A 75 -3.69 -17.30 -34.63
N GLU A 76 -3.69 -16.03 -35.00
CA GLU A 76 -4.53 -15.48 -36.09
C GLU A 76 -3.73 -15.27 -37.40
N ALA A 77 -2.45 -15.62 -37.44
CA ALA A 77 -1.56 -15.40 -38.59
C ALA A 77 -1.15 -16.73 -39.27
N GLY A 78 -2.07 -17.31 -40.05
CA GLY A 78 -1.73 -18.34 -41.04
C GLY A 78 -2.92 -19.12 -41.60
N PRO A 79 -3.06 -19.34 -42.93
CA PRO A 79 -2.29 -18.77 -44.05
C PRO A 79 -3.14 -18.10 -45.15
N ALA A 80 -2.72 -16.93 -45.62
CA ALA A 80 -3.16 -16.30 -46.86
C ALA A 80 -1.96 -15.50 -47.44
N GLU A 81 -1.68 -15.41 -48.74
CA GLU A 81 -2.43 -15.93 -49.90
C GLU A 81 -1.50 -16.02 -51.12
N LYS A 82 -1.85 -16.85 -52.12
CA LYS A 82 -1.52 -16.58 -53.53
C LYS A 82 -2.68 -16.98 -54.46
N ALA A 83 -3.45 -15.96 -54.85
CA ALA A 83 -4.11 -15.79 -56.16
C ALA A 83 -5.26 -16.75 -56.57
N GLY A 84 -6.49 -16.40 -56.15
CA GLY A 84 -7.84 -16.47 -56.80
C GLY A 84 -8.22 -17.42 -57.96
N PRO A 85 -9.36 -17.19 -58.65
CA PRO A 85 -10.55 -16.36 -58.34
C PRO A 85 -11.88 -17.18 -58.35
N GLU A 86 -13.04 -16.49 -58.28
CA GLU A 86 -14.41 -16.97 -58.70
C GLU A 86 -15.08 -18.07 -57.81
N THR A 87 -16.39 -18.09 -57.48
CA THR A 87 -17.57 -17.21 -57.73
C THR A 87 -18.63 -17.38 -56.60
N GLU A 88 -19.70 -16.59 -56.64
CA GLU A 88 -21.06 -16.81 -56.08
C GLU A 88 -21.35 -16.52 -54.58
N GLN A 89 -22.17 -15.47 -54.41
CA GLN A 89 -23.02 -15.13 -53.24
C GLN A 89 -24.31 -16.00 -53.27
N PRO A 90 -25.02 -16.23 -52.13
CA PRO A 90 -25.62 -15.14 -51.35
C PRO A 90 -25.69 -15.30 -49.81
N ALA A 91 -25.89 -14.14 -49.15
CA ALA A 91 -26.41 -13.98 -47.78
C ALA A 91 -27.93 -14.34 -47.73
N PRO A 92 -28.63 -14.46 -46.57
CA PRO A 92 -28.37 -13.94 -45.22
C PRO A 92 -28.33 -15.10 -44.16
N GLU A 93 -28.38 -14.95 -42.82
CA GLU A 93 -29.06 -13.96 -41.97
C GLU A 93 -28.55 -13.97 -40.51
N THR A 94 -28.77 -12.86 -39.81
CA THR A 94 -28.40 -12.60 -38.41
C THR A 94 -29.18 -13.43 -37.40
N LYS A 95 -28.52 -13.98 -36.36
CA LYS A 95 -29.05 -14.12 -34.99
C LYS A 95 -27.96 -14.31 -33.93
N LYS A 96 -28.09 -13.59 -32.81
CA LYS A 96 -27.29 -13.76 -31.56
C LYS A 96 -28.14 -14.52 -30.50
N PRO A 97 -27.59 -14.92 -29.33
CA PRO A 97 -27.87 -16.22 -28.69
C PRO A 97 -29.11 -16.18 -27.77
N PRO A 98 -29.72 -17.34 -27.44
CA PRO A 98 -29.27 -18.17 -26.28
C PRO A 98 -29.31 -19.70 -26.60
N GLU A 99 -28.80 -20.67 -25.81
CA GLU A 99 -28.08 -20.66 -24.52
C GLU A 99 -27.29 -21.98 -24.25
N THR A 100 -26.72 -22.11 -23.04
CA THR A 100 -26.46 -23.31 -22.20
C THR A 100 -26.23 -24.68 -22.87
N GLY A 101 -24.98 -25.14 -22.80
CA GLY A 101 -24.59 -26.53 -23.07
C GLY A 101 -23.26 -26.88 -22.39
N GLU A 102 -23.29 -27.76 -21.39
CA GLU A 102 -22.09 -28.19 -20.66
C GLU A 102 -21.18 -29.04 -21.55
N THR A 103 -19.87 -28.72 -21.56
CA THR A 103 -18.84 -29.68 -21.97
C THR A 103 -17.65 -29.61 -21.01
N ALA A 104 -17.22 -30.78 -20.56
CA ALA A 104 -16.24 -30.92 -19.50
C ALA A 104 -14.82 -30.62 -19.98
N GLY A 105 -14.08 -29.85 -19.17
CA GLY A 105 -12.64 -29.68 -19.29
C GLY A 105 -12.06 -29.32 -17.91
N PRO A 106 -10.96 -29.95 -17.46
CA PRO A 106 -10.42 -29.70 -16.12
C PRO A 106 -9.83 -28.29 -16.04
N LYS A 107 -10.51 -27.37 -15.34
CA LYS A 107 -10.11 -25.96 -15.23
C LYS A 107 -8.93 -25.80 -14.25
N PRO A 108 -7.73 -25.37 -14.69
CA PRO A 108 -6.61 -25.09 -13.78
C PRO A 108 -6.84 -23.85 -12.90
N ASP A 109 -7.85 -23.05 -13.23
CA ASP A 109 -8.26 -21.82 -12.55
C ASP A 109 -8.53 -22.00 -11.05
N ALA A 110 -9.07 -23.15 -10.64
CA ALA A 110 -9.42 -23.41 -9.23
C ALA A 110 -8.17 -23.46 -8.32
N LEU A 111 -7.07 -24.04 -8.81
CA LEU A 111 -5.82 -24.14 -8.06
C LEU A 111 -5.11 -22.78 -7.97
N ILE A 112 -5.06 -22.03 -9.08
CA ILE A 112 -4.44 -20.69 -9.12
C ILE A 112 -5.23 -19.68 -8.27
N ARG A 113 -6.57 -19.72 -8.32
CA ARG A 113 -7.42 -18.91 -7.42
C ARG A 113 -7.23 -19.28 -5.95
N THR A 114 -7.04 -20.56 -5.65
CA THR A 114 -6.83 -21.03 -4.26
C THR A 114 -5.44 -20.67 -3.74
N SER A 115 -4.37 -20.75 -4.55
CA SER A 115 -3.03 -20.32 -4.16
C SER A 115 -2.95 -18.80 -4.01
N ALA A 116 -3.49 -18.03 -4.96
CA ALA A 116 -3.55 -16.57 -4.89
C ALA A 116 -4.33 -16.10 -3.65
N ASN A 117 -5.52 -16.65 -3.38
CA ASN A 117 -6.29 -16.31 -2.18
C ASN A 117 -5.58 -16.70 -0.87
N ARG A 118 -4.77 -17.77 -0.85
CA ARG A 118 -3.93 -18.10 0.32
C ARG A 118 -2.78 -17.11 0.48
N ALA A 119 -2.09 -16.75 -0.61
CA ALA A 119 -1.02 -15.76 -0.58
C ALA A 119 -1.53 -14.40 -0.08
N TYR A 120 -2.61 -13.87 -0.65
CA TYR A 120 -3.23 -12.63 -0.19
C TYR A 120 -3.70 -12.69 1.26
N ARG A 121 -4.34 -13.77 1.70
CA ARG A 121 -4.77 -13.90 3.11
C ARG A 121 -3.61 -14.04 4.09
N ASN A 122 -2.47 -14.60 3.67
CA ASN A 122 -1.30 -14.74 4.52
C ASN A 122 -0.48 -13.45 4.57
N ALA A 123 -0.30 -12.76 3.44
CA ALA A 123 0.28 -11.42 3.39
C ALA A 123 -0.57 -10.42 4.21
N ALA A 124 -1.89 -10.42 4.02
CA ALA A 124 -2.80 -9.63 4.84
C ALA A 124 -2.68 -9.96 6.34
N ARG A 125 -2.52 -11.23 6.72
CA ARG A 125 -2.30 -11.62 8.13
C ARG A 125 -0.96 -11.15 8.69
N GLN A 126 0.12 -11.17 7.91
CA GLN A 126 1.40 -10.61 8.33
C GLN A 126 1.33 -9.09 8.49
N ILE A 127 0.60 -8.38 7.62
CA ILE A 127 0.33 -6.95 7.73
C ILE A 127 -0.60 -6.64 8.92
N SER A 128 -1.58 -7.51 9.19
CA SER A 128 -2.52 -7.34 10.30
C SER A 128 -1.96 -7.67 11.69
N GLY A 129 -0.79 -8.30 11.77
CA GLY A 129 -0.34 -9.06 12.94
C GLY A 129 -0.27 -8.31 14.27
N GLU A 130 0.13 -7.03 14.27
CA GLU A 130 0.34 -6.27 15.53
C GLU A 130 -0.22 -4.82 15.52
N GLN A 131 -0.80 -4.33 14.42
CA GLN A 131 -1.37 -2.96 14.36
C GLN A 131 -2.82 -2.87 13.87
N SER A 132 -3.37 -3.92 13.24
CA SER A 132 -4.64 -3.80 12.51
C SER A 132 -5.89 -3.98 13.38
N GLU A 133 -5.85 -4.76 14.46
CA GLU A 133 -7.06 -5.00 15.28
C GLU A 133 -7.56 -3.72 15.97
N GLY A 134 -6.65 -2.90 16.52
CA GLY A 134 -6.99 -1.61 17.13
C GLY A 134 -7.57 -0.63 16.10
N GLN A 135 -6.92 -0.48 14.94
CA GLN A 135 -7.37 0.43 13.88
C GLN A 135 -8.71 0.00 13.26
N LEU A 136 -8.90 -1.29 12.95
CA LEU A 136 -10.17 -1.80 12.43
C LEU A 136 -11.32 -1.71 13.44
N GLN A 137 -11.01 -1.78 14.74
CA GLN A 137 -12.02 -1.63 15.81
C GLN A 137 -12.35 -0.15 16.04
N GLU A 138 -11.36 0.75 15.94
CA GLU A 138 -11.58 2.20 15.94
C GLU A 138 -12.41 2.64 14.71
N GLU A 139 -12.07 2.21 13.50
CA GLU A 139 -12.84 2.51 12.28
C GLU A 139 -14.28 2.02 12.35
N LYS A 140 -14.52 0.81 12.89
CA LYS A 140 -15.89 0.31 13.13
C LYS A 140 -16.63 1.18 14.15
N SER A 141 -15.97 1.60 15.23
CA SER A 141 -16.55 2.51 16.23
C SER A 141 -16.84 3.90 15.64
N LEU A 142 -15.97 4.40 14.76
CA LEU A 142 -16.16 5.68 14.06
C LEU A 142 -17.33 5.60 13.07
N LEU A 143 -17.41 4.55 12.24
CA LEU A 143 -18.52 4.32 11.32
C LEU A 143 -19.87 4.24 12.06
N GLN A 144 -19.92 3.56 13.20
CA GLN A 144 -21.12 3.50 14.03
C GLN A 144 -21.54 4.89 14.53
N LYS A 145 -20.60 5.68 15.09
CA LYS A 145 -20.86 7.06 15.53
C LYS A 145 -21.31 7.99 14.40
N VAL A 146 -20.72 7.84 13.20
CA VAL A 146 -21.12 8.59 12.00
C VAL A 146 -22.55 8.25 11.61
N ASN A 147 -22.91 6.96 11.62
CA ASN A 147 -24.25 6.50 11.27
C ASN A 147 -25.29 6.96 12.30
N ASP A 148 -25.00 6.83 13.59
CA ASP A 148 -25.87 7.31 14.68
C ASP A 148 -26.13 8.82 14.55
N LEU A 149 -25.10 9.63 14.29
CA LEU A 149 -25.27 11.07 14.10
C LEU A 149 -26.05 11.40 12.82
N GLN A 150 -25.84 10.66 11.73
CA GLN A 150 -26.61 10.82 10.50
C GLN A 150 -28.10 10.49 10.70
N GLN A 151 -28.41 9.40 11.43
CA GLN A 151 -29.80 9.04 11.79
C GLN A 151 -30.47 10.10 12.68
N ASN A 152 -29.69 10.76 13.55
CA ASN A 152 -30.15 11.89 14.35
C ASN A 152 -30.29 13.22 13.55
N GLY A 153 -30.09 13.19 12.23
CA GLY A 153 -30.33 14.33 11.34
C GLY A 153 -29.20 15.36 11.24
N TYR A 154 -28.01 15.08 11.78
CA TYR A 154 -26.87 16.00 11.66
C TYR A 154 -26.32 16.04 10.23
N THR A 155 -25.86 17.22 9.82
CA THR A 155 -25.20 17.42 8.52
C THR A 155 -23.76 16.89 8.53
N VAL A 156 -23.21 16.61 7.35
CA VAL A 156 -21.83 16.09 7.18
C VAL A 156 -20.79 17.02 7.84
N ASP A 157 -20.99 18.34 7.77
CA ASP A 157 -20.10 19.33 8.38
C ASP A 157 -20.17 19.31 9.92
N GLU A 158 -21.37 19.14 10.51
CA GLU A 158 -21.55 19.02 11.97
C GLU A 158 -20.99 17.69 12.51
N ILE A 159 -21.13 16.60 11.75
CA ILE A 159 -20.54 15.29 12.09
C ILE A 159 -19.00 15.39 12.08
N ALA A 160 -18.43 16.02 11.05
CA ALA A 160 -17.00 16.26 10.93
C ALA A 160 -16.46 17.07 12.13
N GLN A 161 -17.16 18.15 12.53
CA GLN A 161 -16.80 18.94 13.71
C GLN A 161 -16.93 18.13 15.02
N LYS A 162 -18.05 17.41 15.22
CA LYS A 162 -18.30 16.62 16.45
C LYS A 162 -17.31 15.46 16.64
N LEU A 163 -16.82 14.87 15.55
CA LEU A 163 -15.86 13.75 15.58
C LEU A 163 -14.40 14.20 15.41
N ASN A 164 -14.15 15.50 15.21
CA ASN A 164 -12.83 16.06 14.90
C ASN A 164 -12.15 15.34 13.71
N LYS A 165 -12.88 15.29 12.58
CA LYS A 165 -12.48 14.66 11.31
C LYS A 165 -12.70 15.63 10.15
N GLY A 166 -12.05 15.39 9.02
CA GLY A 166 -12.29 16.15 7.80
C GLY A 166 -13.69 15.90 7.22
N ARG A 167 -14.34 16.94 6.68
CA ARG A 167 -15.60 16.82 5.91
C ARG A 167 -15.52 15.71 4.85
N THR A 168 -14.42 15.71 4.09
CA THR A 168 -14.13 14.73 3.04
C THR A 168 -13.99 13.30 3.60
N GLU A 169 -13.44 13.13 4.81
CA GLU A 169 -13.33 11.81 5.46
C GLU A 169 -14.72 11.25 5.79
N ILE A 170 -15.58 12.07 6.41
CA ILE A 170 -16.97 11.68 6.71
C ILE A 170 -17.76 11.39 5.42
N GLU A 171 -17.59 12.21 4.38
CA GLU A 171 -18.24 12.01 3.09
C GLU A 171 -17.80 10.70 2.40
N LEU A 172 -16.50 10.36 2.47
CA LEU A 172 -15.96 9.09 1.99
C LEU A 172 -16.50 7.90 2.78
N LEU A 173 -16.49 7.98 4.12
CA LEU A 173 -17.00 6.92 5.00
C LEU A 173 -18.47 6.58 4.68
N LEU A 174 -19.30 7.60 4.48
CA LEU A 174 -20.71 7.44 4.08
C LEU A 174 -20.83 6.83 2.67
N LYS A 175 -20.05 7.31 1.69
CA LYS A 175 -20.04 6.75 0.32
C LYS A 175 -19.62 5.28 0.27
N PHE A 176 -18.65 4.86 1.09
CA PHE A 176 -18.25 3.45 1.21
C PHE A 176 -19.33 2.56 1.86
N GLN A 177 -20.24 3.13 2.65
CA GLN A 177 -21.40 2.41 3.17
C GLN A 177 -22.49 2.28 2.10
N THR A 178 -22.86 3.38 1.44
CA THR A 178 -23.92 3.38 0.41
C THR A 178 -23.54 2.55 -0.83
N GLY A 179 -22.27 2.56 -1.24
CA GLY A 179 -21.77 1.78 -2.38
C GLY A 179 -21.63 0.26 -2.16
N ARG A 180 -22.22 -0.29 -1.08
CA ARG A 180 -22.31 -1.74 -0.82
C ARG A 180 -23.73 -2.32 -1.00
N GLY A 181 -24.69 -1.50 -1.43
CA GLY A 181 -26.05 -1.93 -1.81
C GLY A 181 -26.16 -2.30 -3.28
#